data_AF-A0A2G6QZY9-F1
#
_entry.id   AF-A0A2G6QZY9-F1
#
_cell.length_a   1.000
_cell.length_b   1.000
_cell.length_c   1.000
_cell.angle_alpha   90.00
_cell.angle_beta   90.00
_cell.angle_gamma   90.00
#
_symmetry.space_group_name_H-M   'P 1'
#
loop_
_entity.id
_entity.type
_entity.pdbx_description
1 polymer ?
#
loop_
_entity_poly.entity_id
_entity_poly.type
_entity_poly.pdbx_seq_one_letter_code
_entity_poly.pdbx_strand_id
1 'polypeptide(L)'
;MHNADIQALRRALVKLDLVPGFVLSDGFAVDGLTVPGLGIWKGDRVAGCIAAASVVAKVTRDRIMTAYQDIYPEYNFAKHKGYCTASHQRELESHGPCDIHRFSFNNVAKVAEVSA
;
A
#
# COMPACT_ATOMS: atom_id res chain seq x y z
N MET A 1 -0.71 -0.61 10.81
CA MET A 1 -1.20 -0.62 9.41
C MET A 1 -2.29 0.41 9.21
N HIS A 2 -3.43 0.28 9.90
CA HIS A 2 -4.57 1.21 9.82
C HIS A 2 -4.22 2.70 9.85
N ASN A 3 -3.39 3.15 10.81
CA ASN A 3 -2.96 4.55 10.87
C ASN A 3 -2.21 5.00 9.61
N ALA A 4 -1.38 4.15 9.01
CA ALA A 4 -0.67 4.49 7.78
C ALA A 4 -1.65 4.62 6.59
N ASP A 5 -2.70 3.81 6.56
CA ASP A 5 -3.74 3.85 5.52
C ASP A 5 -4.55 5.16 5.61
N ILE A 6 -5.01 5.54 6.81
CA ILE A 6 -5.68 6.83 7.05
C ILE A 6 -4.79 7.99 6.59
N GLN A 7 -3.51 7.97 6.97
CA GLN A 7 -2.59 9.04 6.61
C GLN A 7 -2.31 9.09 5.10
N ALA A 8 -2.29 7.94 4.42
CA ALA A 8 -2.17 7.90 2.97
C ALA A 8 -3.41 8.51 2.28
N LEU A 9 -4.62 8.19 2.76
CA LEU A 9 -5.86 8.74 2.24
C LEU A 9 -5.95 10.26 2.46
N ARG A 10 -5.60 10.77 3.65
CA ARG A 10 -5.54 12.21 3.94
C ARG A 10 -4.55 12.93 3.03
N ARG A 11 -3.35 12.37 2.84
CA ARG A 11 -2.33 12.95 1.93
C ARG A 11 -2.79 12.92 0.48
N ALA A 12 -3.50 11.89 0.05
CA ALA A 12 -4.05 11.82 -1.30
C ALA A 12 -5.08 12.92 -1.55
N LEU A 13 -5.97 13.17 -0.58
CA LEU A 13 -6.97 14.23 -0.67
C LEU A 13 -6.34 15.63 -0.78
N VAL A 14 -5.37 15.96 0.08
CA VAL A 14 -4.73 17.29 0.10
C VAL A 14 -3.90 17.57 -1.15
N LYS A 15 -3.49 16.53 -1.89
CA LYS A 15 -2.75 16.65 -3.15
C LYS A 15 -3.63 16.89 -4.38
N LEU A 16 -4.96 16.88 -4.24
CA LEU A 16 -5.86 17.19 -5.36
C LEU A 16 -5.81 18.69 -5.65
N ASP A 17 -5.66 19.05 -6.92
CA ASP A 17 -5.70 20.45 -7.36
C ASP A 17 -7.07 21.10 -7.09
N LEU A 18 -8.14 20.29 -7.15
CA LEU A 18 -9.49 20.69 -6.82
C LEU A 18 -9.90 20.09 -5.48
N VAL A 19 -10.34 20.94 -4.55
CA VAL A 19 -10.90 20.50 -3.26
C VAL A 19 -12.32 19.96 -3.50
N PRO A 20 -12.58 18.66 -3.22
CA PRO A 20 -13.91 18.10 -3.40
C PRO A 20 -14.86 18.57 -2.30
N GLY A 21 -16.15 18.70 -2.62
CA GLY A 21 -17.18 19.01 -1.61
C GLY A 21 -17.54 17.82 -0.70
N PHE A 22 -17.27 16.58 -1.15
CA PHE A 22 -17.58 15.35 -0.42
C PHE A 22 -16.64 14.22 -0.85
N VAL A 23 -16.26 13.34 0.09
CA VAL A 23 -15.35 12.21 -0.17
C VAL A 23 -16.02 10.87 0.12
N LEU A 24 -15.85 9.90 -0.78
CA LEU A 24 -16.21 8.50 -0.56
C LEU A 24 -14.92 7.67 -0.39
N SER A 25 -14.82 6.90 0.69
CA SER A 25 -13.68 6.01 0.95
C SER A 25 -14.11 4.54 0.95
N ASP A 26 -13.22 3.66 0.49
CA ASP A 26 -13.50 2.22 0.49
C ASP A 26 -13.25 1.60 1.89
N GLY A 27 -14.19 0.78 2.34
CA GLY A 27 -14.10 -0.05 3.53
C GLY A 27 -14.40 0.65 4.85
N PHE A 28 -13.81 1.82 5.11
CA PHE A 28 -13.93 2.51 6.39
C PHE A 28 -13.94 4.03 6.26
N ALA A 29 -14.52 4.71 7.27
CA ALA A 29 -14.49 6.15 7.37
C ALA A 29 -13.07 6.65 7.67
N VAL A 30 -12.69 7.79 7.08
CA VAL A 30 -11.39 8.41 7.31
C VAL A 30 -11.59 9.59 8.24
N ASP A 31 -11.14 9.48 9.47
CA ASP A 31 -11.19 10.60 10.41
C ASP A 31 -10.32 11.76 9.89
N GLY A 32 -10.57 12.99 10.34
CA GLY A 32 -9.69 14.14 10.10
C GLY A 32 -9.55 14.58 8.65
N LEU A 33 -10.52 14.26 7.79
CA LEU A 33 -10.67 14.91 6.49
C LEU A 33 -11.08 16.38 6.69
N THR A 34 -10.61 17.26 5.82
CA THR A 34 -11.01 18.69 5.80
C THR A 34 -12.38 18.92 5.18
N VAL A 35 -13.00 17.86 4.66
CA VAL A 35 -14.27 17.85 3.93
C VAL A 35 -15.12 16.68 4.44
N PRO A 36 -16.46 16.76 4.37
CA PRO A 36 -17.31 15.66 4.79
C PRO A 36 -17.06 14.42 3.92
N GLY A 37 -17.24 13.25 4.52
CA GLY A 37 -17.09 12.01 3.78
C GLY A 37 -17.78 10.82 4.41
N LEU A 38 -17.85 9.74 3.64
CA LEU A 38 -18.51 8.49 4.01
C LEU A 38 -17.65 7.29 3.60
N GLY A 39 -17.42 6.38 4.56
CA GLY A 39 -16.87 5.07 4.28
C GLY A 39 -17.92 4.13 3.71
N ILE A 40 -17.62 3.51 2.57
CA ILE A 40 -18.50 2.58 1.87
C ILE A 40 -17.89 1.18 1.92
N TRP A 41 -18.60 0.23 2.53
CA TRP A 41 -18.19 -1.17 2.50
C TRP A 41 -18.19 -1.71 1.06
N LYS A 42 -17.03 -2.21 0.61
CA LYS A 42 -16.81 -2.66 -0.79
C LYS A 42 -17.18 -1.58 -1.80
N GLY A 43 -16.74 -0.36 -1.52
CA GLY A 43 -17.04 0.84 -2.29
C GLY A 43 -16.59 0.74 -3.75
N ASP A 44 -15.50 0.00 -3.99
CA ASP A 44 -14.97 -0.29 -5.33
C ASP A 44 -15.96 -1.03 -6.24
N ARG A 45 -16.93 -1.76 -5.67
CA ARG A 45 -17.95 -2.49 -6.42
C ARG A 45 -19.22 -1.68 -6.71
N VAL A 46 -19.41 -0.57 -6.02
CA VAL A 46 -20.69 0.17 -6.01
C VAL A 46 -20.57 1.65 -6.34
N ALA A 47 -19.37 2.24 -6.25
CA ALA A 47 -19.12 3.64 -6.55
C ALA A 47 -18.02 3.77 -7.61
N GLY A 48 -18.36 4.33 -8.77
CA GLY A 48 -17.42 4.49 -9.90
C GLY A 48 -16.17 5.31 -9.55
N CYS A 49 -16.28 6.32 -8.68
CA CYS A 49 -15.14 7.12 -8.23
C CYS A 49 -14.18 6.32 -7.33
N ILE A 50 -14.69 5.44 -6.47
CA ILE A 50 -13.86 4.53 -5.67
C ILE A 50 -13.18 3.50 -6.59
N ALA A 51 -13.93 2.90 -7.53
CA ALA A 51 -13.36 1.98 -8.50
C ALA A 51 -12.21 2.60 -9.29
N ALA A 52 -12.40 3.84 -9.78
CA ALA A 52 -11.36 4.60 -10.48
C ALA A 52 -10.14 4.86 -9.60
N ALA A 53 -10.34 5.29 -8.35
CA ALA A 53 -9.27 5.50 -7.39
C ALA A 53 -8.47 4.21 -7.10
N SER A 54 -9.15 3.07 -6.98
CA SER A 54 -8.53 1.75 -6.77
C SER A 54 -7.65 1.34 -7.94
N VAL A 55 -8.08 1.60 -9.19
CA VAL A 55 -7.25 1.34 -10.39
C VAL A 55 -6.00 2.21 -10.38
N VAL A 56 -6.14 3.53 -10.14
CA VAL A 56 -5.00 4.46 -10.07
C VAL A 56 -4.01 4.03 -8.98
N ALA A 57 -4.49 3.71 -7.79
CA ALA A 57 -3.66 3.28 -6.68
C ALA A 57 -2.91 1.98 -6.99
N LYS A 58 -3.61 0.96 -7.51
CA LYS A 58 -3.02 -0.35 -7.83
C LYS A 58 -1.96 -0.24 -8.92
N VAL A 59 -2.29 0.40 -10.05
CA VAL A 59 -1.37 0.54 -11.18
C VAL A 59 -0.13 1.34 -10.77
N THR A 60 -0.31 2.42 -10.00
CA THR A 60 0.81 3.23 -9.51
C THR A 60 1.71 2.43 -8.57
N ARG A 61 1.13 1.71 -7.60
CA ARG A 61 1.90 0.86 -6.67
C ARG A 61 2.66 -0.23 -7.43
N ASP A 62 2.04 -0.86 -8.42
CA ASP A 62 2.69 -1.94 -9.17
C ASP A 62 3.86 -1.42 -10.01
N ARG A 63 3.78 -0.21 -10.56
CA ARG A 63 4.91 0.46 -11.22
C ARG A 63 6.06 0.71 -10.26
N ILE A 64 5.76 1.25 -9.06
CA ILE A 64 6.77 1.49 -8.01
C ILE A 64 7.47 0.18 -7.63
N MET A 65 6.71 -0.89 -7.36
CA MET A 65 7.30 -2.19 -7.02
C MET A 65 8.09 -2.81 -8.17
N THR A 66 7.73 -2.52 -9.41
CA THR A 66 8.50 -2.96 -10.58
C THR A 66 9.82 -2.20 -10.68
N ALA A 67 9.82 -0.89 -10.43
CA ALA A 67 11.05 -0.09 -10.40
C ALA A 67 12.00 -0.52 -9.27
N TYR A 68 11.47 -1.01 -8.14
CA TYR A 68 12.30 -1.58 -7.07
C TYR A 68 13.04 -2.86 -7.47
N GLN A 69 12.65 -3.54 -8.55
CA GLN A 69 13.42 -4.66 -9.09
C GLN A 69 14.85 -4.23 -9.46
N ASP A 70 15.01 -3.02 -9.99
CA ASP A 70 16.31 -2.54 -10.45
C ASP A 70 17.22 -2.13 -9.28
N ILE A 71 16.61 -1.76 -8.15
CA ILE A 71 17.31 -1.34 -6.92
C ILE A 71 17.63 -2.54 -6.02
N TYR A 72 16.74 -3.53 -5.98
CA TYR A 72 16.84 -4.73 -5.14
C TYR A 72 16.60 -5.99 -5.99
N PRO A 73 17.51 -6.34 -6.91
CA PRO A 73 17.30 -7.40 -7.89
C PRO A 73 17.09 -8.80 -7.27
N GLU A 74 17.54 -9.01 -6.04
CA GLU A 74 17.49 -10.28 -5.29
C GLU A 74 16.06 -10.68 -4.89
N TYR A 75 15.14 -9.72 -4.84
CA TYR A 75 13.81 -9.90 -4.23
C TYR A 75 12.66 -9.98 -5.24
N ASN A 76 12.94 -10.01 -6.54
CA ASN A 76 11.93 -10.21 -7.59
C ASN A 76 10.62 -9.38 -7.44
N PHE A 77 10.71 -8.14 -6.95
CA PHE A 77 9.55 -7.31 -6.61
C PHE A 77 8.62 -7.05 -7.80
N ALA A 78 9.14 -7.10 -9.02
CA ALA A 78 8.36 -7.02 -10.25
C ALA A 78 7.29 -8.13 -10.35
N LYS A 79 7.49 -9.29 -9.73
CA LYS A 79 6.55 -10.42 -9.81
C LYS A 79 5.47 -10.38 -8.72
N HIS A 80 5.86 -10.36 -7.45
CA HIS A 80 4.93 -10.47 -6.32
C HIS A 80 4.61 -9.13 -5.66
N LYS A 81 5.17 -8.01 -6.12
CA LYS A 81 4.83 -6.66 -5.63
C LYS A 81 4.96 -6.49 -4.10
N GLY A 82 5.84 -7.27 -3.47
CA GLY A 82 6.05 -7.29 -2.02
C GLY A 82 4.96 -8.02 -1.20
N TYR A 83 4.02 -8.72 -1.83
CA TYR A 83 3.11 -9.62 -1.10
C TYR A 83 3.88 -10.82 -0.53
N CYS A 84 3.40 -11.40 0.58
CA CYS A 84 4.03 -12.54 1.27
C CYS A 84 3.79 -13.86 0.51
N THR A 85 4.28 -13.95 -0.73
CA THR A 85 4.27 -15.18 -1.52
C THR A 85 5.39 -16.11 -1.07
N ALA A 86 5.30 -17.39 -1.42
CA ALA A 86 6.36 -18.36 -1.16
C ALA A 86 7.68 -18.03 -1.90
N SER A 87 7.64 -17.25 -2.99
CA SER A 87 8.87 -16.74 -3.61
C SER A 87 9.51 -15.65 -2.76
N HIS A 88 8.71 -14.65 -2.36
CA HIS A 88 9.18 -13.52 -1.59
C HIS A 88 9.74 -13.93 -0.23
N GLN A 89 9.09 -14.89 0.45
CA GLN A 89 9.58 -15.40 1.72
C GLN A 89 10.93 -16.09 1.59
N ARG A 90 11.17 -16.85 0.50
CA ARG A 90 12.47 -17.47 0.24
C ARG A 90 13.57 -16.45 -0.04
N GLU A 91 13.26 -15.43 -0.84
CA GLU A 91 14.19 -14.33 -1.15
C GLU A 91 14.54 -13.56 0.14
N LEU A 92 13.54 -13.26 0.96
CA LEU A 92 13.71 -12.63 2.28
C LEU A 92 14.59 -13.46 3.22
N GLU A 93 14.36 -14.77 3.33
CA GLU A 93 15.18 -15.67 4.16
C GLU A 93 16.62 -15.82 3.65
N SER A 94 16.83 -15.71 2.33
CA SER A 94 18.14 -15.89 1.71
C SER A 94 19.01 -14.62 1.78
N HIS A 95 18.37 -13.45 1.70
CA HIS A 95 19.08 -12.16 1.57
C HIS A 95 18.90 -11.23 2.77
N GLY A 96 18.08 -11.61 3.76
CA GLY A 96 17.64 -10.73 4.83
C GLY A 96 16.61 -9.70 4.34
N PRO A 97 16.13 -8.79 5.20
CA PRO A 97 15.26 -7.68 4.79
C PRO A 97 16.05 -6.48 4.25
N CYS A 98 15.60 -5.89 3.14
CA CYS A 98 16.04 -4.58 2.65
C CYS A 98 15.20 -3.39 3.18
N ASP A 99 15.65 -2.16 2.92
CA ASP A 99 15.07 -0.91 3.49
C ASP A 99 13.57 -0.70 3.25
N ILE A 100 13.03 -1.23 2.14
CA ILE A 100 11.61 -1.07 1.81
C ILE A 100 10.71 -2.11 2.49
N HIS A 101 11.30 -3.09 3.19
CA HIS A 101 10.52 -4.03 3.99
C HIS A 101 9.93 -3.35 5.21
N ARG A 102 8.78 -3.87 5.63
CA ARG A 102 8.08 -3.38 6.82
C ARG A 102 8.56 -4.18 8.02
N PHE A 103 9.59 -3.72 8.71
CA PHE A 103 10.19 -4.40 9.87
C PHE A 103 9.20 -4.70 11.00
N SER A 104 8.09 -3.95 11.11
CA SER A 104 7.03 -4.25 12.08
C SER A 104 6.15 -5.46 11.69
N PHE A 105 6.35 -6.07 10.51
CA PHE A 105 5.58 -7.23 10.06
C PHE A 105 6.26 -8.50 10.56
N ASN A 106 5.47 -9.42 11.12
CA ASN A 106 6.00 -10.61 11.81
C ASN A 106 6.96 -11.44 10.96
N ASN A 107 6.67 -11.64 9.67
CA ASN A 107 7.55 -12.42 8.79
C ASN A 107 8.90 -11.72 8.52
N VAL A 108 8.92 -10.38 8.50
CA VAL A 108 10.14 -9.59 8.33
C VAL A 108 10.93 -9.53 9.63
N ALA A 109 10.26 -9.24 10.75
CA ALA A 109 10.88 -9.17 12.08
C ALA A 109 11.62 -10.47 12.42
N LYS A 110 10.98 -11.63 12.19
CA LYS A 110 11.58 -12.95 12.44
C LYS A 110 12.88 -13.17 11.67
N VAL A 111 12.93 -12.76 10.40
CA VAL A 111 14.15 -12.92 9.58
C VAL A 111 15.23 -11.92 10.00
N ALA A 112 14.83 -10.70 10.36
CA ALA A 112 15.74 -9.66 10.84
C ALA A 112 16.43 -10.06 12.16
N GLU A 113 15.69 -10.66 13.11
CA GLU A 113 16.22 -11.11 14.40
C GLU A 113 17.20 -12.28 14.27
N VAL A 114 17.04 -13.14 13.27
CA VAL A 114 17.93 -14.29 13.01
C VAL A 114 19.22 -13.86 12.29
N SER A 115 19.19 -12.72 11.62
CA SER A 115 20.33 -12.18 10.85
C SER A 115 21.20 -11.20 11.66
N ALA A 116 20.83 -10.91 12.91
CA ALA A 116 21.55 -10.05 13.86
C ALA A 116 22.40 -10.88 14.83
#